data_AF-A0A387G1A6-F1
#
_entry.id   AF-A0A387G1A6-F1
#
_cell.length_a   1.000
_cell.length_b   1.000
_cell.length_c   1.000
_cell.angle_alpha   90.00
_cell.angle_beta   90.00
_cell.angle_gamma   90.00
#
_symmetry.space_group_name_H-M   'P 1'
#
loop_
_entity.id
_entity.type
_entity.pdbx_description
1 polymer ?
#
loop_
_entity_poly.entity_id
_entity_poly.type
_entity_poly.pdbx_seq_one_letter_code
_entity_poly.pdbx_strand_id
1 'polypeptide(L)'
;MTLFWNTFAMFSVLAVSPYALALRPVLAADRLADCTQVVEKILEKTSGRLLSFRPGKQKCTVIILIRKEGERPEKIVLQIDRDQTTDDVR
;
A
#
# COMPACT_ATOMS: atom_id res chain seq x y z
N MET A 1 62.46 -9.86 -28.65
CA MET A 1 61.82 -9.24 -27.46
C MET A 1 61.66 -7.76 -27.83
N THR A 2 60.50 -7.15 -28.03
CA THR A 2 59.21 -7.25 -27.32
C THR A 2 58.07 -6.65 -28.15
N LEU A 3 56.95 -7.39 -28.13
CA LEU A 3 55.53 -6.97 -28.05
C LEU A 3 54.95 -5.91 -29.01
N PHE A 4 54.15 -6.42 -29.94
CA PHE A 4 52.90 -5.83 -30.42
C PHE A 4 52.02 -5.39 -29.24
N TRP A 5 51.50 -4.15 -29.26
CA TRP A 5 50.35 -3.79 -28.43
C TRP A 5 49.25 -3.15 -29.28
N ASN A 6 48.22 -3.95 -29.57
CA ASN A 6 46.93 -3.50 -30.05
C ASN A 6 46.30 -2.54 -29.05
N THR A 7 45.93 -1.34 -29.50
CA THR A 7 45.15 -0.38 -28.71
C THR A 7 43.73 -0.30 -29.27
N PHE A 8 42.87 -1.25 -28.86
CA PHE A 8 41.42 -1.12 -29.06
C PHE A 8 40.83 -0.43 -27.82
N ALA A 9 40.68 0.89 -27.89
CA ALA A 9 39.90 1.64 -26.91
C ALA A 9 38.41 1.54 -27.26
N MET A 10 37.73 0.50 -26.75
CA MET A 10 36.27 0.44 -26.69
C MET A 10 35.81 1.41 -25.58
N PHE A 11 35.34 2.59 -25.97
CA PHE A 11 34.59 3.46 -25.08
C PHE A 11 33.16 2.94 -24.95
N SER A 12 32.88 2.18 -23.88
CA SER A 12 31.52 1.85 -23.50
C SER A 12 30.82 3.11 -23.01
N VAL A 13 29.95 3.68 -23.85
CA VAL A 13 29.05 4.77 -23.46
C VAL A 13 28.00 4.19 -22.51
N LEU A 14 28.16 4.43 -21.21
CA LEU A 14 27.09 4.21 -20.24
C LEU A 14 26.04 5.32 -20.44
N ALA A 15 24.93 4.98 -21.10
CA ALA A 15 23.73 5.79 -21.08
C ALA A 15 23.12 5.73 -19.68
N VAL A 16 23.46 6.69 -18.82
CA VAL A 16 22.78 6.88 -17.53
C VAL A 16 21.38 7.41 -17.81
N SER A 17 20.36 6.57 -17.59
CA SER A 17 18.96 7.00 -17.59
C SER A 17 18.59 7.51 -16.20
N PRO A 18 18.26 8.80 -16.01
CA PRO A 18 17.79 9.32 -14.73
C PRO A 18 16.27 9.12 -14.52
N TYR A 19 15.57 8.47 -15.46
CA TYR A 19 14.11 8.35 -15.40
C TYR A 19 13.65 7.12 -14.63
N ALA A 20 14.11 7.03 -13.38
CA ALA A 20 13.42 6.29 -12.35
C ALA A 20 13.39 7.16 -11.09
N LEU A 21 12.78 8.35 -11.22
CA LEU A 21 12.11 8.95 -10.06
C LEU A 21 10.93 8.02 -9.74
N ALA A 22 11.26 6.94 -9.02
CA ALA A 22 10.29 6.18 -8.27
C ALA A 22 9.54 7.23 -7.46
N LEU A 23 8.25 7.41 -7.76
CA LEU A 23 7.32 8.03 -6.83
C LEU A 23 7.55 7.30 -5.51
N ARG A 24 8.28 7.94 -4.58
CA ARG A 24 8.30 7.48 -3.21
C ARG A 24 6.83 7.47 -2.82
N PRO A 25 6.22 6.31 -2.48
CA PRO A 25 4.96 6.37 -1.78
C PRO A 25 5.28 7.15 -0.52
N VAL A 26 4.84 8.39 -0.45
CA VAL A 26 4.82 9.15 0.79
C VAL A 26 3.81 8.39 1.64
N LEU A 27 4.33 7.38 2.33
CA LEU A 27 3.66 6.71 3.43
C LEU A 27 3.48 7.82 4.45
N ALA A 28 2.30 8.46 4.40
CA ALA A 28 1.79 9.32 5.46
C ALA A 28 1.50 8.41 6.67
N ALA A 29 2.56 7.82 7.22
CA ALA A 29 2.53 6.67 8.11
C ALA A 29 2.01 7.04 9.50
N ASP A 30 2.11 8.30 9.92
CA ASP A 30 1.81 8.66 11.31
C ASP A 30 0.34 8.87 11.64
N ARG A 31 -0.57 8.91 10.66
CA ARG A 31 -2.02 9.00 10.95
C ARG A 31 -2.86 7.95 10.24
N LEU A 32 -2.31 7.21 9.27
CA LEU A 32 -3.03 6.15 8.55
C LEU A 32 -3.09 4.82 9.33
N ALA A 33 -2.31 4.69 10.41
CA ALA A 33 -2.22 3.48 11.21
C ALA A 33 -3.58 3.04 11.78
N ASP A 34 -4.38 3.98 12.29
CA ASP A 34 -5.59 3.67 13.06
C ASP A 34 -6.66 2.97 12.22
N CYS A 35 -6.99 3.56 11.06
CA CYS A 35 -8.02 2.99 10.19
C CYS A 35 -7.56 1.71 9.50
N THR A 36 -6.27 1.59 9.18
CA THR A 36 -5.74 0.43 8.46
C THR A 36 -5.75 -0.80 9.36
N GLN A 37 -5.32 -0.65 10.62
CA GLN A 37 -5.35 -1.75 11.59
C GLN A 37 -6.77 -2.26 11.88
N VAL A 38 -7.75 -1.34 11.98
CA VAL A 38 -9.16 -1.75 12.16
C VAL A 38 -9.66 -2.53 10.95
N VAL A 39 -9.31 -2.09 9.74
CA VAL A 39 -9.68 -2.80 8.50
C VAL A 39 -9.08 -4.18 8.43
N GLU A 40 -7.79 -4.33 8.75
CA GLU A 40 -7.11 -5.63 8.79
C GLU A 40 -7.83 -6.60 9.75
N LYS A 41 -8.13 -6.17 10.98
CA LYS A 41 -8.89 -6.96 11.95
C LYS A 41 -10.26 -7.40 11.43
N ILE A 42 -10.96 -6.54 10.69
CA ILE A 42 -12.28 -6.87 10.13
C ILE A 42 -12.14 -7.89 9.01
N LEU A 43 -11.15 -7.73 8.12
CA LEU A 43 -10.93 -8.66 7.01
C LEU A 43 -10.52 -10.05 7.52
N GLU A 44 -9.65 -10.12 8.53
CA GLU A 44 -9.28 -11.38 9.19
C GLU A 44 -10.48 -12.09 9.80
N LYS A 45 -11.34 -11.36 10.53
CA LYS A 45 -12.52 -11.94 11.18
C LYS A 45 -13.62 -12.37 10.21
N THR A 46 -13.82 -11.61 9.13
CA THR A 46 -14.95 -11.82 8.22
C THR A 46 -14.62 -12.71 7.04
N SER A 47 -13.33 -13.04 6.82
CA SER A 47 -12.85 -13.63 5.56
C SER A 47 -13.35 -12.86 4.32
N GLY A 48 -13.62 -11.56 4.50
CA GLY A 48 -14.15 -10.67 3.48
C GLY A 48 -13.06 -10.17 2.55
N ARG A 49 -13.46 -9.61 1.41
CA ARG A 49 -12.55 -8.95 0.47
C ARG A 49 -12.73 -7.45 0.53
N LEU A 50 -11.62 -6.73 0.73
CA LEU A 50 -11.62 -5.27 0.62
C LEU A 50 -11.90 -4.85 -0.83
N LEU A 51 -12.90 -3.98 -1.02
CA LEU A 51 -13.21 -3.38 -2.31
C LEU A 51 -12.67 -1.95 -2.44
N SER A 52 -12.75 -1.17 -1.37
CA SER A 52 -12.29 0.22 -1.36
C SER A 52 -11.92 0.66 0.05
N PHE A 53 -10.86 1.46 0.15
CA PHE A 53 -10.48 2.19 1.36
C PHE A 53 -10.30 3.66 0.99
N ARG A 54 -11.09 4.54 1.59
CA ARG A 54 -10.98 6.00 1.42
C ARG A 54 -10.67 6.63 2.77
N PRO A 55 -9.42 7.07 3.00
CA PRO A 55 -9.08 7.82 4.19
C PRO A 55 -9.69 9.23 4.08
N GLY A 56 -10.41 9.66 5.12
CA GLY A 56 -10.87 11.03 5.30
C GLY A 56 -10.21 11.66 6.52
N LYS A 57 -10.40 12.98 6.72
CA LYS A 57 -9.73 13.72 7.81
C LYS A 57 -10.12 13.21 9.20
N GLN A 58 -11.41 12.95 9.42
CA GLN A 58 -11.96 12.48 10.70
C GLN A 58 -12.42 11.02 10.63
N LYS A 59 -12.87 10.57 9.46
CA LYS A 59 -13.41 9.23 9.25
C LYS A 59 -12.76 8.54 8.07
N CYS A 60 -12.64 7.23 8.13
CA CYS A 60 -12.24 6.39 7.03
C CYS A 60 -13.46 5.61 6.52
N THR A 61 -13.69 5.64 5.21
CA THR A 61 -14.74 4.86 4.58
C THR A 61 -14.15 3.59 4.00
N VAL A 62 -14.70 2.45 4.39
CA VAL A 62 -14.21 1.12 3.99
C VAL A 62 -15.37 0.37 3.37
N ILE A 63 -15.14 -0.25 2.22
CA ILE A 63 -16.15 -1.07 1.56
C ILE A 63 -15.59 -2.49 1.47
N ILE A 64 -16.32 -3.45 2.04
CA ILE A 64 -15.94 -4.86 2.13
C ILE A 64 -17.03 -5.70 1.46
N LEU A 65 -16.61 -6.76 0.79
CA LEU A 65 -17.48 -7.80 0.27
C LEU A 65 -17.35 -9.05 1.14
N ILE A 66 -18.42 -9.47 1.81
CA ILE A 66 -18.45 -10.71 2.58
C ILE A 66 -19.07 -11.80 1.73
N ARG A 67 -18.38 -12.94 1.62
CA ARG A 67 -18.94 -14.13 0.97
C ARG A 67 -19.66 -14.98 2.00
N LYS A 68 -20.84 -15.46 1.63
CA LYS A 68 -21.61 -16.44 2.38
C LYS A 68 -21.90 -17.60 1.43
N GLU A 69 -21.67 -18.83 1.87
CA GLU A 69 -21.79 -20.01 1.02
C GLU A 69 -23.23 -20.17 0.52
N GLY A 70 -23.40 -20.41 -0.79
CA GLY A 70 -24.73 -20.51 -1.41
C GLY A 70 -25.54 -19.20 -1.47
N GLU A 71 -25.01 -18.08 -0.97
CA GLU A 71 -25.67 -16.78 -0.93
C GLU A 71 -24.95 -15.74 -1.78
N ARG A 72 -25.68 -14.68 -2.17
CA ARG A 72 -25.09 -13.55 -2.86
C ARG A 72 -24.12 -12.82 -1.90
N PRO A 73 -22.89 -12.51 -2.34
CA PRO A 73 -21.95 -11.74 -1.52
C PRO A 73 -22.54 -10.39 -1.10
N GLU A 74 -22.35 -10.06 0.18
CA GLU A 74 -22.90 -8.87 0.82
C GLU A 74 -21.88 -7.73 0.77
N LYS A 75 -22.32 -6.54 0.32
CA LYS A 75 -21.50 -5.33 0.32
C LYS A 75 -21.75 -4.54 1.60
N ILE A 76 -20.73 -4.45 2.44
CA ILE A 76 -20.76 -3.69 3.68
C ILE A 76 -19.96 -2.40 3.51
N VAL A 77 -20.52 -1.28 3.96
CA VAL A 77 -19.86 0.03 4.00
C VAL A 77 -19.69 0.42 5.45
N LEU A 78 -18.44 0.61 5.87
CA LEU A 78 -18.05 0.98 7.23
C LEU A 78 -17.52 2.41 7.21
N GLN A 79 -17.91 3.19 8.20
CA GLN A 79 -17.29 4.47 8.51
C GLN A 79 -16.61 4.32 9.87
N ILE A 80 -15.29 4.47 9.89
CA ILE A 80 -14.46 4.31 11.08
C ILE A 80 -13.99 5.70 11.49
N ASP A 81 -14.34 6.13 12.70
CA ASP A 81 -13.81 7.36 13.27
C ASP A 81 -12.33 7.17 13.65
N ARG A 82 -11.47 8.12 13.29
CA ARG A 82 -10.03 8.05 13.61
C ARG A 82 -9.75 8.13 15.11
N ASP A 83 -10.53 8.91 15.83
CA ASP A 83 -10.27 9.24 17.25
C ASP A 83 -10.66 8.11 18.24
N GLN A 84 -11.36 7.07 17.79
CA GLN A 84 -11.77 5.95 18.67
C GLN A 84 -10.67 4.90 18.93
N THR A 85 -9.44 5.14 18.47
CA THR A 85 -8.30 4.27 18.77
C THR A 85 -7.51 4.72 20.01
N THR A 86 -7.86 5.86 20.60
CA THR A 86 -7.20 6.42 21.80
C THR A 86 -7.99 6.29 23.11
N ASP A 87 -9.21 5.74 23.09
CA ASP A 87 -10.11 5.68 24.27
C ASP A 87 -10.27 4.27 24.90
N ASP A 88 -9.36 3.33 24.62
CA ASP A 88 -9.26 2.04 25.35
C ASP A 88 -8.04 2.00 26.28
N VAL A 89 -7.70 3.14 26.89
CA VAL A 89 -6.82 3.23 28.06
C VAL A 89 -7.38 4.30 29.00
N ARG A 90 -8.44 3.97 29.74
CA ARG A 90 -8.76 4.67 30.99
C ARG A 90 -9.32 3.75 32.05
#